data_AF-A0AAE3GX84-F1
#
_entry.id   AF-A0AAE3GX84-F1
#
_cell.length_a   1.000
_cell.length_b   1.000
_cell.length_c   1.000
_cell.angle_alpha   90.00
_cell.angle_beta   90.00
_cell.angle_gamma   90.00
#
_symmetry.space_group_name_H-M   'P 1'
#
loop_
_entity.id
_entity.type
_entity.pdbx_description
1 polymer ?
#
loop_
_entity_poly.entity_id
_entity_poly.type
_entity_poly.pdbx_seq_one_letter_code
_entity_poly.pdbx_strand_id
1 'polypeptide(L)'
;MLTTRWQKMLVGGVIKPPYINNPKVIFWLSLSLTFSAIYSYLALGEGFSNPYIVQDDARQHVFWMERFLDSELFPNDLIADYFQSVAPLGYSSLYRIAAEVGINPFIFNKILPSILGAIATYYCFRISLAIFPIPTAAFLAATILNQSIWMKDDLVSATPRGFVYPIFLAFLYYLLRRQVLACLFAIALLGLFYTQYIFIAAGILILRLLDLLRQSLKPLPKPPLLGEGERIDFYPNRQDYLFYILGLVVSAVVLLFYALNPADFGPVISPTEAKTLPEFWENGRSAFFQDNLWSFFLIGPRSGLFNVGFVRPATLTLGLLLPVLLRFPNRFPLVKEISHNIKIIPQILLVSIGMFIAAHGLLFKLHLPSRYTEHSWRIIFAIASGIVLTVLLDAILKMGSGEWG
;
A
#
# COMPACT_ATOMS: atom_id res chain seq x y z
N MET A 1 35.53 -14.38 -12.89
CA MET A 1 36.09 -13.28 -12.06
C MET A 1 35.20 -12.03 -12.05
N LEU A 2 34.77 -11.51 -13.22
CA LEU A 2 33.81 -10.38 -13.30
C LEU A 2 32.42 -10.74 -12.72
N THR A 3 31.85 -11.88 -13.12
CA THR A 3 30.54 -12.36 -12.63
C THR A 3 30.49 -12.51 -11.11
N THR A 4 31.55 -13.05 -10.50
CA THR A 4 31.71 -13.19 -9.04
C THR A 4 31.77 -11.82 -8.32
N ARG A 5 32.44 -10.82 -8.92
CA ARG A 5 32.47 -9.44 -8.36
C ARG A 5 31.08 -8.79 -8.43
N TRP A 6 30.39 -8.93 -9.56
CA TRP A 6 29.02 -8.43 -9.73
C TRP A 6 28.05 -9.09 -8.76
N GLN A 7 28.14 -10.40 -8.56
CA GLN A 7 27.33 -11.12 -7.58
C GLN A 7 27.58 -10.61 -6.16
N LYS A 8 28.84 -10.40 -5.75
CA LYS A 8 29.17 -9.86 -4.42
C LYS A 8 28.72 -8.41 -4.22
N MET A 9 28.64 -7.64 -5.30
CA MET A 9 28.20 -6.24 -5.24
C MET A 9 26.67 -6.11 -5.26
N LEU A 10 26.01 -6.79 -6.20
CA LEU A 10 24.57 -6.70 -6.46
C LEU A 10 23.74 -7.63 -5.57
N VAL A 11 24.27 -8.79 -5.17
CA VAL A 11 23.53 -9.76 -4.34
C VAL A 11 24.21 -9.95 -2.99
N GLY A 12 25.48 -9.54 -2.87
CA GLY A 12 26.37 -10.02 -1.83
C GLY A 12 25.91 -9.74 -0.41
N GLY A 13 25.40 -10.81 0.18
CA GLY A 13 25.24 -11.00 1.61
C GLY A 13 23.90 -10.53 2.12
N VAL A 14 23.18 -11.47 2.72
CA VAL A 14 22.10 -11.20 3.67
C VAL A 14 22.61 -10.28 4.75
N ILE A 15 21.91 -9.16 4.94
CA ILE A 15 22.24 -8.21 5.98
C ILE A 15 21.45 -8.60 7.23
N LYS A 16 22.12 -8.69 8.37
CA LYS A 16 21.45 -8.89 9.65
C LYS A 16 21.03 -7.53 10.24
N PRO A 17 19.87 -7.44 10.90
CA PRO A 17 19.49 -6.23 11.64
C PRO A 17 20.47 -5.98 12.82
N PRO A 18 20.68 -4.72 13.24
CA PRO A 18 20.07 -3.50 12.73
C PRO A 18 20.66 -3.06 11.38
N TYR A 19 19.78 -2.66 10.46
CA TYR A 19 20.17 -2.20 9.11
C TYR A 19 20.71 -0.77 9.07
N ILE A 20 20.53 -0.04 10.18
CA ILE A 20 20.90 1.36 10.34
C ILE A 20 22.43 1.46 10.25
N ASN A 21 22.92 2.42 9.48
CA ASN A 21 24.35 2.65 9.22
C ASN A 21 25.08 1.61 8.35
N ASN A 22 24.39 0.62 7.78
CA ASN A 22 25.02 -0.28 6.82
C ASN A 22 25.25 0.46 5.47
N PRO A 23 26.49 0.58 4.96
CA PRO A 23 26.78 1.35 3.75
C PRO A 23 26.03 0.86 2.51
N LYS A 24 25.81 -0.45 2.38
CA LYS A 24 25.02 -1.01 1.26
C LYS A 24 23.57 -0.59 1.37
N VAL A 25 22.98 -0.68 2.57
CA VAL A 25 21.59 -0.26 2.81
C VAL A 25 21.43 1.22 2.49
N ILE A 26 22.35 2.08 2.95
CA ILE A 26 22.32 3.52 2.68
C ILE A 26 22.42 3.77 1.16
N PHE A 27 23.39 3.16 0.48
CA PHE A 27 23.56 3.32 -0.96
C PHE A 27 22.29 2.98 -1.74
N TRP A 28 21.71 1.80 -1.49
CA TRP A 28 20.52 1.34 -2.21
C TRP A 28 19.26 2.14 -1.85
N LEU A 29 19.12 2.57 -0.58
CA LEU A 29 18.02 3.45 -0.17
C LEU A 29 18.15 4.83 -0.82
N SER A 30 19.35 5.42 -0.82
CA SER A 30 19.60 6.68 -1.50
C SER A 30 19.26 6.59 -2.97
N LEU A 31 19.64 5.49 -3.65
CA LEU A 31 19.28 5.27 -5.04
C LEU A 31 17.76 5.15 -5.24
N SER A 32 17.04 4.44 -4.37
CA SER A 32 15.56 4.39 -4.41
C SER A 32 14.93 5.78 -4.25
N LEU A 33 15.42 6.58 -3.30
CA LEU A 33 14.93 7.94 -3.08
C LEU A 33 15.25 8.87 -4.27
N THR A 34 16.43 8.71 -4.88
CA THR A 34 16.78 9.41 -6.13
C THR A 34 15.80 9.06 -7.25
N PHE A 35 15.43 7.79 -7.42
CA PHE A 35 14.41 7.39 -8.40
C PHE A 35 13.05 8.03 -8.12
N SER A 36 12.61 8.05 -6.86
CA SER A 36 11.39 8.77 -6.46
C SER A 36 11.48 10.27 -6.77
N ALA A 37 12.63 10.89 -6.52
CA ALA A 37 12.86 12.30 -6.79
C ALA A 37 12.87 12.61 -8.29
N ILE A 38 13.40 11.71 -9.13
CA ILE A 38 13.36 11.86 -10.60
C ILE A 38 11.91 11.87 -11.11
N TYR A 39 11.08 10.91 -10.69
CA TYR A 39 9.66 10.91 -11.09
C TYR A 39 8.92 12.15 -10.58
N SER A 40 9.22 12.57 -9.35
CA SER A 40 8.68 13.80 -8.78
C SER A 40 9.06 15.03 -9.61
N TYR A 41 10.33 15.14 -10.00
CA TYR A 41 10.83 16.23 -10.84
C TYR A 41 10.12 16.28 -12.19
N LEU A 42 9.90 15.13 -12.84
CA LEU A 42 9.16 15.06 -14.11
C LEU A 42 7.70 15.51 -13.95
N ALA A 43 7.02 15.04 -12.90
CA ALA A 43 5.63 15.41 -12.62
C ALA A 43 5.50 16.90 -12.26
N LEU A 44 6.43 17.45 -11.47
CA LEU A 44 6.49 18.87 -11.16
C LEU A 44 6.78 19.71 -12.40
N GLY A 45 7.68 19.25 -13.28
CA GLY A 45 7.99 19.90 -14.55
C GLY A 45 6.73 20.11 -15.39
N GLU A 46 5.90 19.07 -15.54
CA GLU A 46 4.61 19.17 -16.22
C GLU A 46 3.64 20.07 -15.44
N GLY A 47 3.46 19.81 -14.14
CA GLY A 47 2.51 20.53 -13.28
C GLY A 47 2.77 22.03 -13.18
N PHE A 48 4.02 22.47 -13.31
CA PHE A 48 4.41 23.89 -13.29
C PHE A 48 4.70 24.47 -14.67
N SER A 49 4.57 23.69 -15.76
CA SER A 49 4.80 24.18 -17.12
C SER A 49 3.77 25.24 -17.56
N ASN A 50 2.57 25.23 -16.97
CA ASN A 50 1.53 26.21 -17.21
C ASN A 50 0.66 26.41 -15.95
N PRO A 51 0.26 27.65 -15.61
CA PRO A 51 -0.58 27.93 -14.44
C PRO A 51 -1.94 27.21 -14.45
N TYR A 52 -2.48 26.91 -15.63
CA TYR A 52 -3.79 26.25 -15.79
C TYR A 52 -3.73 24.71 -15.78
N ILE A 53 -2.54 24.12 -15.63
CA ILE A 53 -2.42 22.67 -15.45
C ILE A 53 -2.84 22.33 -14.02
N VAL A 54 -3.94 21.60 -13.93
CA VAL A 54 -4.51 21.07 -12.70
C VAL A 54 -4.83 19.61 -12.92
N GLN A 55 -4.40 18.74 -12.01
CA GLN A 55 -4.67 17.32 -12.07
C GLN A 55 -6.19 17.06 -11.99
N ASP A 56 -6.67 16.07 -12.75
CA ASP A 56 -8.11 15.81 -12.95
C ASP A 56 -8.93 15.64 -11.67
N ASP A 57 -8.42 14.92 -10.68
CA ASP A 57 -9.07 14.73 -9.39
C ASP A 57 -8.94 15.97 -8.50
N ALA A 58 -7.83 16.70 -8.59
CA ALA A 58 -7.64 17.95 -7.85
C ALA A 58 -8.70 19.00 -8.25
N ARG A 59 -9.13 19.02 -9.53
CA ARG A 59 -10.24 19.88 -9.97
C ARG A 59 -11.55 19.62 -9.23
N GLN A 60 -11.73 18.42 -8.65
CA GLN A 60 -12.92 18.06 -7.87
C GLN A 60 -12.66 18.17 -6.36
N HIS A 61 -11.49 17.75 -5.89
CA HIS A 61 -11.22 17.56 -4.47
C HIS A 61 -10.42 18.68 -3.80
N VAL A 62 -9.85 19.62 -4.56
CA VAL A 62 -9.00 20.70 -4.03
C VAL A 62 -9.62 22.08 -4.23
N PHE A 63 -10.42 22.31 -5.27
CA PHE A 63 -10.89 23.65 -5.62
C PHE A 63 -11.62 24.38 -4.47
N TRP A 64 -12.50 23.68 -3.73
CA TRP A 64 -13.26 24.27 -2.63
C TRP A 64 -12.35 24.68 -1.46
N MET A 65 -11.13 24.12 -1.36
CA MET A 65 -10.16 24.42 -0.30
C MET A 65 -9.56 25.82 -0.44
N GLU A 66 -9.74 26.51 -1.58
CA GLU A 66 -9.45 27.94 -1.69
C GLU A 66 -10.23 28.76 -0.65
N ARG A 67 -11.36 28.24 -0.14
CA ARG A 67 -12.07 28.80 1.02
C ARG A 67 -11.22 28.96 2.28
N PHE A 68 -10.11 28.23 2.40
CA PHE A 68 -9.18 28.39 3.52
C PHE A 68 -8.34 29.66 3.41
N LEU A 69 -8.15 30.19 2.21
CA LEU A 69 -7.48 31.47 1.99
C LEU A 69 -8.48 32.64 1.98
N ASP A 70 -9.64 32.42 1.39
CA ASP A 70 -10.72 33.41 1.32
C ASP A 70 -12.07 32.72 1.56
N SER A 71 -12.62 32.93 2.76
CA SER A 71 -13.89 32.31 3.17
C SER A 71 -15.10 32.77 2.35
N GLU A 72 -15.00 33.85 1.58
CA GLU A 72 -16.09 34.35 0.73
C GLU A 72 -16.20 33.59 -0.60
N LEU A 73 -15.24 32.72 -0.93
CA LEU A 73 -15.26 31.96 -2.18
C LEU A 73 -16.33 30.86 -2.21
N PHE A 74 -16.99 30.77 -3.38
CA PHE A 74 -18.05 29.81 -3.68
C PHE A 74 -19.26 29.88 -2.73
N PRO A 75 -19.84 31.06 -2.46
CA PRO A 75 -20.97 31.15 -1.54
C PRO A 75 -22.19 30.42 -2.12
N ASN A 76 -22.83 29.56 -1.31
CA ASN A 76 -23.98 28.73 -1.70
C ASN A 76 -23.72 27.78 -2.90
N ASP A 77 -22.47 27.34 -3.08
CA ASP A 77 -22.11 26.36 -4.12
C ASP A 77 -22.30 24.93 -3.59
N LEU A 78 -23.34 24.25 -4.06
CA LEU A 78 -23.68 22.88 -3.65
C LEU A 78 -22.57 21.86 -3.94
N ILE A 79 -21.76 22.08 -4.98
CA ILE A 79 -20.67 21.16 -5.35
C ILE A 79 -19.52 21.33 -4.35
N ALA A 80 -19.14 22.57 -4.05
CA ALA A 80 -18.13 22.86 -3.05
C ALA A 80 -18.55 22.35 -1.66
N ASP A 81 -19.80 22.59 -1.28
CA ASP A 81 -20.35 22.14 0.00
C ASP A 81 -20.38 20.60 0.08
N TYR A 82 -20.74 19.93 -1.01
CA TYR A 82 -20.67 18.47 -1.10
C TYR A 82 -19.25 17.96 -0.88
N PHE A 83 -18.28 18.42 -1.69
CA PHE A 83 -16.90 17.94 -1.60
C PHE A 83 -16.22 18.30 -0.29
N GLN A 84 -16.60 19.41 0.33
CA GLN A 84 -16.17 19.79 1.68
C GLN A 84 -16.73 18.84 2.74
N SER A 85 -18.03 18.48 2.66
CA SER A 85 -18.68 17.60 3.64
C SER A 85 -18.13 16.17 3.64
N VAL A 86 -17.73 15.65 2.47
CA VAL A 86 -17.21 14.27 2.33
C VAL A 86 -15.69 14.18 2.46
N ALA A 87 -14.98 15.31 2.57
CA ALA A 87 -13.53 15.32 2.65
C ALA A 87 -13.05 14.70 3.99
N PRO A 88 -12.15 13.71 3.97
CA PRO A 88 -11.58 13.18 5.20
C PRO A 88 -10.89 14.27 6.03
N LEU A 89 -11.11 14.26 7.34
CA LEU A 89 -10.66 15.33 8.24
C LEU A 89 -9.14 15.53 8.22
N GLY A 90 -8.35 14.45 8.13
CA GLY A 90 -6.89 14.56 8.03
C GLY A 90 -6.45 15.20 6.73
N TYR A 91 -7.09 14.83 5.62
CA TYR A 91 -6.82 15.39 4.30
C TYR A 91 -7.15 16.89 4.26
N SER A 92 -8.34 17.30 4.67
CA SER A 92 -8.73 18.72 4.66
C SER A 92 -7.93 19.56 5.65
N SER A 93 -7.63 19.04 6.84
CA SER A 93 -6.82 19.73 7.84
C SER A 93 -5.38 19.96 7.37
N LEU A 94 -4.78 19.00 6.66
CA LEU A 94 -3.44 19.16 6.11
C LEU A 94 -3.37 20.32 5.10
N TYR A 95 -4.37 20.41 4.22
CA TYR A 95 -4.48 21.52 3.26
C TYR A 95 -4.76 22.85 3.95
N ARG A 96 -5.58 22.85 5.02
CA ARG A 96 -5.83 24.05 5.83
C ARG A 96 -4.55 24.56 6.48
N ILE A 97 -3.74 23.69 7.08
CA ILE A 97 -2.46 24.09 7.69
C ILE A 97 -1.54 24.73 6.64
N ALA A 98 -1.48 24.17 5.42
CA ALA A 98 -0.72 24.78 4.33
C ALA A 98 -1.26 26.16 3.92
N ALA A 99 -2.59 26.31 3.86
CA ALA A 99 -3.24 27.57 3.54
C ALA A 99 -3.04 28.64 4.63
N GLU A 100 -3.06 28.26 5.91
CA GLU A 100 -2.81 29.16 7.05
C GLU A 100 -1.42 29.79 7.03
N VAL A 101 -0.42 29.12 6.44
CA VAL A 101 0.91 29.67 6.19
C VAL A 101 1.06 30.34 4.83
N GLY A 102 -0.06 30.57 4.12
CA GLY A 102 -0.12 31.30 2.85
C GLY A 102 0.15 30.47 1.60
N ILE A 103 0.19 29.13 1.68
CA ILE A 103 0.41 28.27 0.51
C ILE A 103 -0.94 28.00 -0.17
N ASN A 104 -1.07 28.39 -1.43
CA ASN A 104 -2.24 28.09 -2.24
C ASN A 104 -2.51 26.56 -2.32
N PRO A 105 -3.76 26.10 -2.11
CA PRO A 105 -4.13 24.69 -2.17
C PRO A 105 -3.68 23.95 -3.44
N PHE A 106 -3.78 24.57 -4.63
CA PHE A 106 -3.31 23.95 -5.87
C PHE A 106 -1.78 23.88 -5.97
N ILE A 107 -1.05 24.88 -5.45
CA ILE A 107 0.42 24.79 -5.36
C ILE A 107 0.81 23.66 -4.41
N PHE A 108 0.17 23.57 -3.24
CA PHE A 108 0.42 22.50 -2.29
C PHE A 108 0.11 21.12 -2.90
N ASN A 109 -1.00 21.00 -3.62
CA ASN A 109 -1.39 19.80 -4.36
C ASN A 109 -0.34 19.35 -5.39
N LYS A 110 0.36 20.27 -6.07
CA LYS A 110 1.43 19.92 -7.01
C LYS A 110 2.69 19.38 -6.31
N ILE A 111 3.02 19.92 -5.14
CA ILE A 111 4.25 19.59 -4.39
C ILE A 111 4.09 18.30 -3.58
N LEU A 112 2.93 18.12 -2.94
CA LEU A 112 2.64 17.06 -1.99
C LEU A 112 2.92 15.63 -2.51
N PRO A 113 2.63 15.25 -3.77
CA PRO A 113 2.95 13.92 -4.30
C PRO A 113 4.41 13.54 -4.15
N SER A 114 5.33 14.51 -4.23
CA SER A 114 6.78 14.28 -4.06
C SER A 114 7.12 13.79 -2.65
N ILE A 115 6.48 14.39 -1.64
CA ILE A 115 6.64 14.02 -0.22
C ILE A 115 6.04 12.63 0.01
N LEU A 116 4.82 12.40 -0.48
CA LEU A 116 4.13 11.12 -0.35
C LEU A 116 4.90 9.99 -1.04
N GLY A 117 5.44 10.24 -2.23
CA GLY A 117 6.26 9.31 -3.00
C GLY A 117 7.55 8.93 -2.27
N ALA A 118 8.25 9.91 -1.68
CA ALA A 118 9.46 9.65 -0.90
C ALA A 118 9.18 8.79 0.35
N ILE A 119 8.10 9.07 1.08
CA ILE A 119 7.70 8.29 2.27
C ILE A 119 7.30 6.86 1.86
N ALA A 120 6.51 6.70 0.80
CA ALA A 120 6.14 5.39 0.27
C ALA A 120 7.38 4.58 -0.16
N THR A 121 8.32 5.23 -0.85
CA THR A 121 9.60 4.64 -1.27
C THR A 121 10.39 4.12 -0.08
N TYR A 122 10.54 4.95 0.96
CA TYR A 122 11.23 4.59 2.19
C TYR A 122 10.61 3.35 2.84
N TYR A 123 9.30 3.35 3.10
CA TYR A 123 8.67 2.22 3.77
C TYR A 123 8.64 0.96 2.91
N CYS A 124 8.43 1.07 1.60
CA CYS A 124 8.51 -0.07 0.67
C CYS A 124 9.90 -0.72 0.72
N PHE A 125 10.96 0.09 0.69
CA PHE A 125 12.33 -0.39 0.82
C PHE A 125 12.56 -1.09 2.17
N ARG A 126 12.10 -0.48 3.27
CA ARG A 126 12.28 -1.03 4.62
C ARG A 126 11.47 -2.32 4.87
N ILE A 127 10.26 -2.43 4.31
CA ILE A 127 9.46 -3.66 4.35
C ILE A 127 10.13 -4.75 3.53
N SER A 128 10.60 -4.43 2.33
CA SER A 128 11.31 -5.39 1.48
C SER A 128 12.54 -5.95 2.19
N LEU A 129 13.34 -5.12 2.88
CA LEU A 129 14.45 -5.59 3.73
C LEU A 129 14.01 -6.42 4.94
N ALA A 130 12.82 -6.15 5.49
CA ALA A 130 12.27 -6.94 6.59
C ALA A 130 11.79 -8.32 6.13
N ILE A 131 11.36 -8.44 4.87
CA ILE A 131 10.90 -9.69 4.25
C ILE A 131 12.09 -10.48 3.70
N PHE A 132 12.93 -9.83 2.91
CA PHE A 132 14.06 -10.40 2.19
C PHE A 132 15.27 -9.48 2.38
N PRO A 133 16.22 -9.83 3.27
CA PRO A 133 17.28 -8.95 3.78
C PRO A 133 18.43 -8.70 2.78
N ILE A 134 18.08 -8.42 1.52
CA ILE A 134 18.98 -8.10 0.41
C ILE A 134 18.63 -6.70 -0.12
N PRO A 135 19.52 -5.70 0.06
CA PRO A 135 19.24 -4.32 -0.33
C PRO A 135 18.83 -4.11 -1.78
N THR A 136 19.39 -4.88 -2.71
CA THR A 136 19.05 -4.79 -4.13
C THR A 136 17.61 -5.21 -4.40
N ALA A 137 17.10 -6.21 -3.68
CA ALA A 137 15.69 -6.58 -3.77
C ALA A 137 14.78 -5.47 -3.26
N ALA A 138 15.19 -4.83 -2.16
CA ALA A 138 14.49 -3.67 -1.62
C ALA A 138 14.51 -2.47 -2.56
N PHE A 139 15.65 -2.23 -3.23
CA PHE A 139 15.77 -1.22 -4.27
C PHE A 139 14.83 -1.52 -5.44
N LEU A 140 14.89 -2.74 -6.00
CA LEU A 140 14.05 -3.15 -7.13
C LEU A 140 12.56 -3.07 -6.79
N ALA A 141 12.16 -3.51 -5.60
CA ALA A 141 10.79 -3.38 -5.12
C ALA A 141 10.34 -1.92 -5.05
N ALA A 142 11.14 -1.05 -4.44
CA ALA A 142 10.83 0.37 -4.32
C ALA A 142 10.79 1.07 -5.70
N THR A 143 11.67 0.71 -6.62
CA THR A 143 11.68 1.23 -8.00
C THR A 143 10.44 0.81 -8.78
N ILE A 144 10.06 -0.48 -8.71
CA ILE A 144 8.84 -0.98 -9.36
C ILE A 144 7.59 -0.34 -8.75
N LEU A 145 7.56 -0.16 -7.42
CA LEU A 145 6.46 0.55 -6.77
C LEU A 145 6.37 1.98 -7.28
N ASN A 146 7.48 2.73 -7.33
CA ASN A 146 7.51 4.09 -7.89
C ASN A 146 6.99 4.10 -9.32
N GLN A 147 7.49 3.22 -10.19
CA GLN A 147 7.01 3.13 -11.55
C GLN A 147 5.48 2.92 -11.60
N SER A 148 4.93 2.05 -10.74
CA SER A 148 3.48 1.81 -10.68
C SER A 148 2.69 3.03 -10.21
N ILE A 149 3.09 3.66 -9.10
CA ILE A 149 2.31 4.73 -8.47
C ILE A 149 2.41 6.06 -9.22
N TRP A 150 3.53 6.31 -9.93
CA TRP A 150 3.73 7.51 -10.76
C TRP A 150 3.13 7.37 -12.17
N MET A 151 2.91 6.15 -12.68
CA MET A 151 2.18 5.90 -13.94
C MET A 151 0.65 6.02 -13.80
N LYS A 152 0.17 6.37 -12.61
CA LYS A 152 -1.25 6.39 -12.25
C LYS A 152 -1.60 7.71 -11.58
N ASP A 153 -2.87 8.08 -11.72
CA ASP A 153 -3.39 9.34 -11.17
C ASP A 153 -3.60 9.30 -9.65
N ASP A 154 -3.28 8.20 -8.97
CA ASP A 154 -3.51 8.08 -7.53
C ASP A 154 -2.58 8.98 -6.72
N LEU A 155 -1.26 8.75 -6.79
CA LEU A 155 -0.27 9.51 -6.02
C LEU A 155 -0.23 10.97 -6.48
N VAL A 156 -0.18 11.19 -7.79
CA VAL A 156 -0.05 12.52 -8.41
C VAL A 156 -1.25 13.41 -8.08
N SER A 157 -2.42 12.83 -7.86
CA SER A 157 -3.60 13.63 -7.48
C SER A 157 -3.47 14.33 -6.13
N ALA A 158 -2.62 13.84 -5.22
CA ALA A 158 -2.56 14.30 -3.82
C ALA A 158 -3.91 14.40 -3.10
N THR A 159 -4.93 13.68 -3.58
CA THR A 159 -6.25 13.53 -2.93
C THR A 159 -6.19 12.40 -1.89
N PRO A 160 -7.27 12.13 -1.11
CA PRO A 160 -7.30 11.06 -0.11
C PRO A 160 -6.65 9.73 -0.53
N ARG A 161 -6.90 9.28 -1.77
CA ARG A 161 -6.34 8.02 -2.30
C ARG A 161 -4.81 8.02 -2.42
N GLY A 162 -4.18 9.18 -2.64
CA GLY A 162 -2.72 9.30 -2.76
C GLY A 162 -2.00 8.98 -1.45
N PHE A 163 -2.66 9.19 -0.31
CA PHE A 163 -2.11 8.93 1.03
C PHE A 163 -2.09 7.45 1.41
N VAL A 164 -2.80 6.59 0.66
CA VAL A 164 -2.85 5.14 0.92
C VAL A 164 -1.45 4.55 0.95
N TYR A 165 -0.61 4.85 -0.05
CA TYR A 165 0.71 4.25 -0.17
C TYR A 165 1.62 4.55 1.03
N PRO A 166 1.93 5.82 1.37
CA PRO A 166 2.83 6.10 2.48
C PRO A 166 2.28 5.61 3.83
N ILE A 167 0.98 5.77 4.10
CA ILE A 167 0.41 5.43 5.41
C ILE A 167 0.23 3.92 5.56
N PHE A 168 -0.27 3.22 4.54
CA PHE A 168 -0.45 1.76 4.62
C PHE A 168 0.90 1.04 4.66
N LEU A 169 1.90 1.51 3.92
CA LEU A 169 3.27 0.99 4.05
C LEU A 169 3.86 1.30 5.44
N ALA A 170 3.60 2.47 6.03
CA ALA A 170 4.00 2.73 7.42
C ALA A 170 3.35 1.74 8.40
N PHE A 171 2.04 1.50 8.26
CA PHE A 171 1.31 0.49 9.05
C PHE A 171 1.95 -0.89 8.92
N LEU A 172 2.17 -1.38 7.69
CA LEU A 172 2.80 -2.68 7.46
C LEU A 172 4.20 -2.75 8.07
N TYR A 173 5.00 -1.71 7.91
CA TYR A 173 6.34 -1.65 8.48
C TYR A 173 6.31 -1.74 10.01
N TYR A 174 5.49 -0.92 10.67
CA TYR A 174 5.39 -0.90 12.14
C TYR A 174 4.75 -2.16 12.70
N LEU A 175 3.82 -2.78 11.96
CA LEU A 175 3.29 -4.11 12.28
C LEU A 175 4.39 -5.17 12.27
N LEU A 176 5.21 -5.23 11.20
CA LEU A 176 6.31 -6.17 11.08
C LEU A 176 7.40 -5.94 12.13
N ARG A 177 7.60 -4.68 12.55
CA ARG A 177 8.56 -4.29 13.60
C ARG A 177 8.01 -4.39 15.02
N ARG A 178 6.73 -4.75 15.19
CA ARG A 178 6.02 -4.77 16.48
C ARG A 178 6.10 -3.44 17.25
N GLN A 179 6.12 -2.31 16.54
CA GLN A 179 6.10 -0.98 17.14
C GLN A 179 4.65 -0.54 17.38
N VAL A 180 4.13 -0.84 18.57
CA VAL A 180 2.71 -0.68 18.91
C VAL A 180 2.22 0.75 18.64
N LEU A 181 2.82 1.75 19.28
CA LEU A 181 2.34 3.15 19.17
C LEU A 181 2.38 3.66 17.73
N ALA A 182 3.46 3.39 17.00
CA ALA A 182 3.59 3.81 15.61
C ALA A 182 2.60 3.10 14.68
N CYS A 183 2.30 1.82 14.95
CA CYS A 183 1.28 1.05 14.24
C CYS A 183 -0.14 1.60 14.50
N LEU A 184 -0.48 1.88 15.78
CA LEU A 184 -1.77 2.48 16.14
C LEU A 184 -1.94 3.85 15.51
N PHE A 185 -0.89 4.67 15.52
CA PHE A 185 -0.87 5.97 14.87
C PHE A 185 -1.08 5.84 13.35
N ALA A 186 -0.43 4.88 12.69
CA ALA A 186 -0.65 4.63 11.26
C ALA A 186 -2.10 4.20 10.95
N ILE A 187 -2.75 3.40 11.82
CA ILE A 187 -4.17 3.04 11.67
C ILE A 187 -5.07 4.28 11.80
N ALA A 188 -4.80 5.14 12.79
CA ALA A 188 -5.53 6.39 12.96
C ALA A 188 -5.38 7.31 11.73
N LEU A 189 -4.16 7.41 11.19
CA LEU A 189 -3.90 8.15 9.96
C LEU A 189 -4.61 7.54 8.74
N LEU A 190 -4.69 6.21 8.60
CA LEU A 190 -5.50 5.59 7.55
C LEU A 190 -6.96 6.04 7.69
N GLY A 191 -7.47 6.12 8.90
CA GLY A 191 -8.78 6.69 9.20
C GLY A 191 -9.00 8.08 8.68
N LEU A 192 -8.08 8.97 9.04
CA LEU A 192 -8.17 10.40 8.78
C LEU A 192 -7.95 10.78 7.31
N PHE A 193 -7.24 9.95 6.55
CA PHE A 193 -6.89 10.23 5.16
C PHE A 193 -7.57 9.31 4.15
N TYR A 194 -7.76 8.03 4.45
CA TYR A 194 -8.37 7.06 3.53
C TYR A 194 -9.01 5.87 4.26
N THR A 195 -10.19 6.11 4.83
CA THR A 195 -10.87 5.24 5.79
C THR A 195 -11.08 3.80 5.28
N GLN A 196 -11.25 3.60 3.97
CA GLN A 196 -11.46 2.28 3.36
C GLN A 196 -10.32 1.30 3.69
N TYR A 197 -9.08 1.78 3.85
CA TYR A 197 -7.94 0.91 4.15
C TYR A 197 -7.88 0.46 5.61
N ILE A 198 -8.73 0.99 6.49
CA ILE A 198 -8.91 0.44 7.84
C ILE A 198 -9.42 -1.00 7.76
N PHE A 199 -10.32 -1.33 6.83
CA PHE A 199 -10.81 -2.70 6.68
C PHE A 199 -9.69 -3.68 6.32
N ILE A 200 -8.74 -3.26 5.48
CA ILE A 200 -7.57 -4.07 5.15
C ILE A 200 -6.65 -4.22 6.37
N ALA A 201 -6.35 -3.13 7.07
CA ALA A 201 -5.52 -3.17 8.27
C ALA A 201 -6.14 -4.06 9.37
N ALA A 202 -7.43 -3.88 9.67
CA ALA A 202 -8.18 -4.66 10.64
C ALA A 202 -8.23 -6.14 10.24
N GLY A 203 -8.50 -6.45 8.97
CA GLY A 203 -8.47 -7.83 8.48
C GLY A 203 -7.13 -8.51 8.69
N ILE A 204 -6.02 -7.80 8.45
CA ILE A 204 -4.67 -8.33 8.71
C ILE A 204 -4.45 -8.58 10.21
N LEU A 205 -4.88 -7.65 11.07
CA LEU A 205 -4.80 -7.81 12.53
C LEU A 205 -5.66 -8.99 13.02
N ILE A 206 -6.85 -9.20 12.46
CA ILE A 206 -7.71 -10.35 12.75
C ILE A 206 -6.99 -11.64 12.37
N LEU A 207 -6.43 -11.74 11.16
CA LEU A 207 -5.68 -12.93 10.75
C LEU A 207 -4.49 -13.20 11.67
N ARG A 208 -3.76 -12.16 12.09
CA ARG A 208 -2.66 -12.28 13.05
C ARG A 208 -3.13 -12.76 14.42
N LEU A 209 -4.25 -12.24 14.91
CA LEU A 209 -4.87 -12.66 16.16
C LEU A 209 -5.35 -14.12 16.10
N LEU A 210 -5.98 -14.53 15.00
CA LEU A 210 -6.40 -15.91 14.76
C LEU A 210 -5.20 -16.86 14.68
N ASP A 211 -4.11 -16.45 14.03
CA ASP A 211 -2.86 -17.21 14.00
C ASP A 211 -2.28 -17.41 15.40
N LEU A 212 -2.35 -16.40 16.28
CA LEU A 212 -1.93 -16.53 17.69
C LEU A 212 -2.85 -17.47 18.47
N LEU A 213 -4.17 -17.30 18.37
CA LEU A 213 -5.15 -18.17 19.03
C LEU A 213 -4.96 -19.63 18.61
N ARG A 214 -4.75 -19.89 17.31
CA ARG A 214 -4.49 -21.22 16.79
C ARG A 214 -3.20 -21.82 17.33
N GLN A 215 -2.16 -21.01 17.54
CA GLN A 215 -0.91 -21.47 18.15
C GLN A 215 -1.09 -21.82 19.63
N SER A 216 -1.86 -21.03 20.38
CA SER A 216 -2.19 -21.31 21.79
C SER A 216 -3.01 -22.59 22.01
N LEU A 217 -3.75 -23.03 21.00
CA LEU A 217 -4.55 -24.26 21.04
C LEU A 217 -3.77 -25.53 20.66
N LYS A 218 -2.53 -25.42 20.13
CA LYS A 218 -1.74 -26.60 19.79
C LYS A 218 -1.21 -27.26 21.07
N PRO A 219 -1.30 -28.60 21.19
CA PRO A 219 -0.71 -29.31 22.32
C PRO A 219 0.79 -29.07 22.37
N LEU A 220 1.32 -28.90 23.58
CA LEU A 220 2.74 -28.66 23.84
C LEU A 220 3.60 -29.68 23.08
N PRO A 221 4.59 -29.25 22.27
CA PRO A 221 5.65 -30.16 21.89
C PRO A 221 6.31 -30.67 23.19
N LYS A 222 6.56 -31.99 23.27
CA LYS A 222 7.28 -32.57 24.40
C LYS A 222 8.57 -31.77 24.62
N PRO A 223 8.90 -31.35 25.85
CA PRO A 223 10.15 -30.64 26.10
C PRO A 223 11.31 -31.49 25.55
N PRO A 224 12.26 -30.89 24.82
CA PRO A 224 13.44 -31.62 24.41
C PRO A 224 14.12 -32.17 25.66
N LEU A 225 14.40 -33.47 25.65
CA LEU A 225 15.21 -34.12 26.67
C LEU A 225 16.61 -33.51 26.59
N LEU A 226 16.95 -32.70 27.59
CA LEU A 226 18.30 -32.28 28.04
C LEU A 226 19.34 -31.97 26.94
N GLY A 227 19.69 -30.69 26.81
CA GLY A 227 20.92 -30.26 26.14
C GLY A 227 20.90 -28.78 25.76
N GLU A 228 21.38 -27.94 26.67
CA GLU A 228 21.88 -26.57 26.48
C GLU A 228 20.95 -25.48 25.87
N GLY A 229 20.56 -24.53 26.74
CA GLY A 229 20.81 -23.11 26.47
C GLY A 229 19.71 -22.26 25.86
N GLU A 230 18.84 -22.76 24.97
CA GLU A 230 17.83 -21.93 24.31
C GLU A 230 16.40 -22.34 24.69
N ARG A 231 15.85 -21.67 25.71
CA ARG A 231 14.40 -21.68 25.96
C ARG A 231 13.70 -20.92 24.83
N ILE A 232 13.24 -21.63 23.82
CA ILE A 232 12.25 -21.10 22.88
C ILE A 232 10.92 -21.10 23.63
N ASP A 233 10.50 -19.94 24.13
CA ASP A 233 9.17 -19.80 24.73
C ASP A 233 8.11 -20.04 23.65
N PHE A 234 7.46 -21.21 23.69
CA PHE A 234 6.42 -21.62 22.76
C PHE A 234 5.07 -20.89 22.99
N TYR A 235 5.01 -19.99 23.97
CA TYR A 235 3.79 -19.27 24.31
C TYR A 235 3.74 -17.90 23.63
N PRO A 236 2.64 -17.55 22.95
CA PRO A 236 2.43 -16.18 22.52
C PRO A 236 2.35 -15.26 23.75
N ASN A 237 3.19 -14.23 23.74
CA ASN A 237 3.26 -13.25 24.83
C ASN A 237 1.91 -12.52 24.93
N ARG A 238 1.40 -12.28 26.14
CA ARG A 238 0.17 -11.48 26.37
C ARG A 238 0.22 -10.12 25.67
N GLN A 239 1.42 -9.56 25.51
CA GLN A 239 1.65 -8.31 24.78
C GLN A 239 1.27 -8.40 23.30
N ASP A 240 1.37 -9.58 22.67
CA ASP A 240 1.01 -9.76 21.26
C ASP A 240 -0.51 -9.74 21.05
N TYR A 241 -1.27 -10.34 21.98
CA TYR A 241 -2.73 -10.23 21.99
C TYR A 241 -3.18 -8.79 22.18
N LEU A 242 -2.62 -8.12 23.20
CA LEU A 242 -2.97 -6.74 23.52
C LEU A 242 -2.68 -5.81 22.34
N PHE A 243 -1.55 -6.00 21.66
CA PHE A 243 -1.20 -5.23 20.47
C PHE A 243 -2.27 -5.33 19.37
N TYR A 244 -2.66 -6.54 18.98
CA TYR A 244 -3.65 -6.71 17.91
C TYR A 244 -5.05 -6.25 18.33
N ILE A 245 -5.45 -6.51 19.58
CA ILE A 245 -6.73 -6.03 20.12
C ILE A 245 -6.77 -4.49 20.15
N LEU A 246 -5.72 -3.83 20.64
CA LEU A 246 -5.62 -2.36 20.63
C LEU A 246 -5.75 -1.81 19.21
N GLY A 247 -5.08 -2.44 18.23
CA GLY A 247 -5.22 -2.05 16.82
C GLY A 247 -6.65 -2.17 16.32
N LEU A 248 -7.34 -3.26 16.64
CA LEU A 248 -8.74 -3.47 16.29
C LEU A 248 -9.69 -2.49 16.99
N VAL A 249 -9.41 -2.14 18.25
CA VAL A 249 -10.16 -1.11 18.97
C VAL A 249 -10.01 0.25 18.29
N VAL A 250 -8.79 0.65 17.92
CA VAL A 250 -8.57 1.90 17.17
C VAL A 250 -9.30 1.86 15.83
N SER A 251 -9.20 0.76 15.08
CA SER A 251 -9.95 0.58 13.84
C SER A 251 -11.47 0.73 14.05
N ALA A 252 -12.02 0.10 15.08
CA ALA A 252 -13.44 0.16 15.39
C ALA A 252 -13.89 1.57 15.80
N VAL A 253 -13.11 2.26 16.63
CA VAL A 253 -13.41 3.65 17.05
C VAL A 253 -13.46 4.58 15.84
N VAL A 254 -12.49 4.47 14.93
CA VAL A 254 -12.48 5.31 13.73
C VAL A 254 -13.65 4.97 12.81
N LEU A 255 -13.92 3.69 12.55
CA LEU A 255 -15.06 3.30 11.72
C LEU A 255 -16.39 3.75 12.33
N LEU A 256 -16.52 3.67 13.66
CA LEU A 256 -17.70 4.15 14.39
C LEU A 256 -17.85 5.67 14.25
N PHE A 257 -16.76 6.43 14.36
CA PHE A 257 -16.80 7.88 14.14
C PHE A 257 -17.40 8.24 12.78
N TYR A 258 -16.95 7.59 11.69
CA TYR A 258 -17.50 7.82 10.35
C TYR A 258 -18.93 7.30 10.19
N ALA A 259 -19.28 6.19 10.84
CA ALA A 259 -20.65 5.66 10.80
C ALA A 259 -21.67 6.57 11.51
N LEU A 260 -21.22 7.32 12.53
CA LEU A 260 -22.06 8.25 13.29
C LEU A 260 -22.14 9.66 12.67
N ASN A 261 -21.26 9.99 11.72
CA ASN A 261 -21.22 11.30 11.06
C ASN A 261 -21.40 11.12 9.53
N PRO A 262 -22.60 10.71 9.08
CA PRO A 262 -22.89 10.62 7.65
C PRO A 262 -22.88 12.01 7.00
N ALA A 263 -22.60 12.07 5.70
CA ALA A 263 -22.64 13.31 4.94
C ALA A 263 -24.07 13.85 4.80
N ASP A 264 -24.20 15.18 4.71
CA ASP A 264 -25.49 15.88 4.66
C ASP A 264 -26.25 15.73 3.32
N PHE A 265 -25.65 15.06 2.32
CA PHE A 265 -26.10 15.05 0.93
C PHE A 265 -26.92 13.82 0.53
N GLY A 266 -27.76 13.33 1.45
CA GLY A 266 -28.65 12.20 1.22
C GLY A 266 -27.98 10.82 1.34
N PRO A 267 -28.76 9.74 1.27
CA PRO A 267 -28.24 8.39 1.44
C PRO A 267 -27.36 7.94 0.26
N VAL A 268 -26.45 7.02 0.53
CA VAL A 268 -25.67 6.34 -0.51
C VAL A 268 -26.62 5.60 -1.46
N ILE A 269 -26.46 5.83 -2.76
CA ILE A 269 -27.27 5.23 -3.82
C ILE A 269 -27.33 3.70 -3.73
N SER A 270 -28.51 3.13 -3.97
CA SER A 270 -28.68 1.67 -4.00
C SER A 270 -28.25 1.04 -5.33
N PRO A 271 -27.85 -0.24 -5.38
CA PRO A 271 -27.53 -0.92 -6.64
C PRO A 271 -28.70 -0.97 -7.63
N THR A 272 -29.93 -1.06 -7.12
CA THR A 272 -31.16 -1.05 -7.93
C THR A 272 -31.38 0.31 -8.59
N GLU A 273 -31.18 1.39 -7.84
CA GLU A 273 -31.30 2.76 -8.34
C GLU A 273 -30.17 3.09 -9.31
N ALA A 274 -28.91 2.77 -8.96
CA ALA A 274 -27.76 3.02 -9.82
C ALA A 274 -27.90 2.36 -11.21
N LYS A 275 -28.54 1.20 -11.32
CA LYS A 275 -28.81 0.55 -12.62
C LYS A 275 -29.78 1.35 -13.51
N THR A 276 -30.65 2.16 -12.93
CA THR A 276 -31.59 3.01 -13.68
C THR A 276 -30.96 4.31 -14.16
N LEU A 277 -29.79 4.68 -13.62
CA LEU A 277 -29.10 5.92 -13.91
C LEU A 277 -28.12 5.77 -15.09
N PRO A 278 -28.23 6.59 -16.15
CA PRO A 278 -27.34 6.54 -17.31
C PRO A 278 -25.84 6.68 -16.98
N GLU A 279 -25.51 7.33 -15.86
CA GLU A 279 -24.14 7.53 -15.39
C GLU A 279 -23.41 6.21 -15.11
N PHE A 280 -24.13 5.14 -14.74
CA PHE A 280 -23.54 3.84 -14.38
C PHE A 280 -23.60 2.80 -15.50
N TRP A 281 -24.23 3.12 -16.63
CA TRP A 281 -24.25 2.28 -17.83
C TRP A 281 -22.87 2.17 -18.47
N GLU A 282 -22.68 1.27 -19.44
CA GLU A 282 -21.37 0.94 -20.00
C GLU A 282 -20.59 2.14 -20.56
N ASN A 283 -21.29 3.11 -21.16
CA ASN A 283 -20.72 4.36 -21.70
C ASN A 283 -20.94 5.58 -20.79
N GLY A 284 -21.45 5.37 -19.58
CA GLY A 284 -21.69 6.43 -18.61
C GLY A 284 -20.40 6.95 -17.99
N ARG A 285 -20.42 8.20 -17.50
CA ARG A 285 -19.28 8.84 -16.81
C ARG A 285 -18.71 8.01 -15.66
N SER A 286 -19.60 7.30 -14.96
CA SER A 286 -19.31 6.45 -13.81
C SER A 286 -19.61 4.98 -14.09
N ALA A 287 -19.40 4.53 -15.34
CA ALA A 287 -19.63 3.15 -15.77
C ALA A 287 -19.18 2.12 -14.73
N PHE A 288 -20.11 1.27 -14.33
CA PHE A 288 -19.91 0.27 -13.29
C PHE A 288 -20.50 -1.08 -13.68
N PHE A 289 -21.77 -1.10 -14.09
CA PHE A 289 -22.43 -2.33 -14.51
C PHE A 289 -22.06 -2.66 -15.94
N GLN A 290 -21.69 -3.93 -16.18
CA GLN A 290 -21.34 -4.45 -17.49
C GLN A 290 -22.06 -5.79 -17.68
N ASP A 291 -22.58 -6.02 -18.87
CA ASP A 291 -23.34 -7.24 -19.17
C ASP A 291 -22.45 -8.50 -19.15
N ASN A 292 -21.19 -8.34 -19.57
CA ASN A 292 -20.23 -9.42 -19.55
C ASN A 292 -19.69 -9.65 -18.13
N LEU A 293 -20.01 -10.80 -17.53
CA LEU A 293 -19.57 -11.16 -16.17
C LEU A 293 -18.06 -11.21 -16.00
N TRP A 294 -17.31 -11.64 -17.02
CA TRP A 294 -15.84 -11.61 -16.97
C TRP A 294 -15.32 -10.18 -16.94
N SER A 295 -15.88 -9.31 -17.79
CA SER A 295 -15.53 -7.90 -17.79
C SER A 295 -15.87 -7.25 -16.45
N PHE A 296 -17.07 -7.50 -15.92
CA PHE A 296 -17.52 -6.96 -14.65
C PHE A 296 -16.65 -7.40 -13.46
N PHE A 297 -16.42 -8.70 -13.27
CA PHE A 297 -15.73 -9.19 -12.07
C PHE A 297 -14.20 -9.22 -12.18
N LEU A 298 -13.61 -9.34 -13.37
CA LEU A 298 -12.15 -9.45 -13.50
C LEU A 298 -11.48 -8.16 -13.94
N ILE A 299 -11.96 -7.48 -14.97
CA ILE A 299 -11.18 -6.41 -15.64
C ILE A 299 -11.85 -5.02 -15.58
N GLY A 300 -13.05 -4.94 -15.03
CA GLY A 300 -13.80 -3.69 -14.88
C GLY A 300 -13.01 -2.67 -14.04
N PRO A 301 -12.99 -1.38 -14.41
CA PRO A 301 -12.16 -0.38 -13.74
C PRO A 301 -12.56 -0.16 -12.26
N ARG A 302 -13.85 -0.30 -11.96
CA ARG A 302 -14.42 -0.05 -10.61
C ARG A 302 -14.88 -1.32 -9.89
N SER A 303 -15.23 -2.36 -10.64
CA SER A 303 -15.76 -3.64 -10.13
C SER A 303 -14.74 -4.77 -10.21
N GLY A 304 -13.74 -4.69 -11.09
CA GLY A 304 -12.86 -5.81 -11.43
C GLY A 304 -11.75 -6.08 -10.42
N LEU A 305 -11.41 -7.37 -10.27
CA LEU A 305 -10.33 -7.86 -9.41
C LEU A 305 -8.94 -7.43 -9.92
N PHE A 306 -8.73 -7.58 -11.23
CA PHE A 306 -7.53 -7.22 -12.00
C PHE A 306 -7.77 -5.95 -12.81
N ASN A 307 -8.21 -4.87 -12.14
CA ASN A 307 -8.22 -3.55 -12.77
C ASN A 307 -6.86 -3.33 -13.48
N VAL A 308 -6.88 -2.77 -14.69
CA VAL A 308 -5.75 -2.54 -15.62
C VAL A 308 -4.50 -1.98 -14.94
N GLY A 309 -4.63 -1.33 -13.78
CA GLY A 309 -3.51 -0.96 -12.92
C GLY A 309 -2.61 -2.12 -12.44
N PHE A 310 -3.07 -3.37 -12.42
CA PHE A 310 -2.26 -4.54 -12.04
C PHE A 310 -1.11 -4.82 -13.01
N VAL A 311 -1.31 -4.56 -14.30
CA VAL A 311 -0.31 -4.80 -15.36
C VAL A 311 0.45 -3.53 -15.76
N ARG A 312 0.32 -2.45 -14.97
CA ARG A 312 0.98 -1.16 -15.24
C ARG A 312 1.85 -0.75 -14.04
N PRO A 313 3.17 -0.94 -14.12
CA PRO A 313 3.94 -1.54 -15.23
C PRO A 313 3.80 -3.08 -15.29
N ALA A 314 4.08 -3.66 -16.46
CA ALA A 314 4.05 -5.11 -16.65
C ALA A 314 5.02 -5.85 -15.71
N THR A 315 6.06 -5.17 -15.23
CA THR A 315 7.04 -5.70 -14.26
C THR A 315 6.41 -6.11 -12.92
N LEU A 316 5.22 -5.61 -12.55
CA LEU A 316 4.47 -6.09 -11.39
C LEU A 316 4.10 -7.57 -11.50
N THR A 317 3.83 -8.04 -12.71
CA THR A 317 3.38 -9.43 -12.95
C THR A 317 4.46 -10.46 -12.66
N LEU A 318 5.74 -10.07 -12.63
CA LEU A 318 6.84 -10.96 -12.24
C LEU A 318 6.67 -11.49 -10.83
N GLY A 319 6.01 -10.75 -9.94
CA GLY A 319 5.72 -11.17 -8.58
C GLY A 319 4.86 -12.45 -8.50
N LEU A 320 4.09 -12.77 -9.56
CA LEU A 320 3.35 -14.04 -9.66
C LEU A 320 4.26 -15.27 -9.72
N LEU A 321 5.54 -15.11 -10.09
CA LEU A 321 6.51 -16.20 -10.11
C LEU A 321 7.06 -16.54 -8.73
N LEU A 322 6.85 -15.69 -7.71
CA LEU A 322 7.42 -15.90 -6.38
C LEU A 322 7.02 -17.26 -5.77
N PRO A 323 5.74 -17.68 -5.76
CA PRO A 323 5.36 -19.00 -5.24
C PRO A 323 6.01 -20.16 -6.00
N VAL A 324 6.32 -19.98 -7.29
CA VAL A 324 7.02 -20.98 -8.10
C VAL A 324 8.48 -21.09 -7.66
N LEU A 325 9.20 -19.98 -7.54
CA LEU A 325 10.60 -19.97 -7.09
C LEU A 325 10.76 -20.56 -5.68
N LEU A 326 9.82 -20.28 -4.77
CA LEU A 326 9.80 -20.83 -3.42
C LEU A 326 9.74 -22.37 -3.39
N ARG A 327 9.23 -23.03 -4.44
CA ARG A 327 9.17 -24.50 -4.55
C ARG A 327 10.50 -25.14 -4.96
N PHE A 328 11.47 -24.36 -5.42
CA PHE A 328 12.75 -24.86 -5.92
C PHE A 328 13.95 -24.26 -5.17
N PRO A 329 14.04 -24.40 -3.82
CA PRO A 329 15.08 -23.78 -3.02
C PRO A 329 16.49 -24.34 -3.29
N ASN A 330 16.61 -25.50 -3.93
CA ASN A 330 17.90 -26.03 -4.35
C ASN A 330 18.41 -25.34 -5.63
N ARG A 331 17.53 -25.06 -6.59
CA ARG A 331 17.88 -24.31 -7.82
C ARG A 331 18.02 -22.81 -7.59
N PHE A 332 17.28 -22.28 -6.62
CA PHE A 332 17.30 -20.87 -6.25
C PHE A 332 17.66 -20.70 -4.77
N PRO A 333 18.93 -20.91 -4.35
CA PRO A 333 19.30 -20.92 -2.93
C PRO A 333 18.93 -19.64 -2.18
N LEU A 334 18.93 -18.50 -2.87
CA LEU A 334 18.63 -17.20 -2.28
C LEU A 334 17.21 -17.12 -1.69
N VAL A 335 16.26 -17.94 -2.16
CA VAL A 335 14.91 -17.97 -1.57
C VAL A 335 14.91 -18.43 -0.10
N LYS A 336 15.96 -19.15 0.34
CA LYS A 336 16.11 -19.59 1.74
C LYS A 336 16.33 -18.42 2.70
N GLU A 337 16.76 -17.27 2.18
CA GLU A 337 16.98 -16.06 2.95
C GLU A 337 15.71 -15.23 3.16
N ILE A 338 14.59 -15.63 2.54
CA ILE A 338 13.30 -15.01 2.75
C ILE A 338 12.82 -15.33 4.18
N SER A 339 12.61 -14.29 4.97
CA SER A 339 12.19 -14.42 6.36
C SER A 339 10.71 -14.82 6.49
N HIS A 340 10.32 -15.21 7.71
CA HIS A 340 8.92 -15.49 8.06
C HIS A 340 7.98 -14.28 7.87
N ASN A 341 8.50 -13.06 7.75
CA ASN A 341 7.70 -11.86 7.48
C ASN A 341 7.00 -11.93 6.13
N ILE A 342 7.45 -12.78 5.20
CA ILE A 342 6.79 -13.03 3.91
C ILE A 342 5.31 -13.40 4.05
N LYS A 343 4.90 -13.96 5.21
CA LYS A 343 3.49 -14.25 5.54
C LYS A 343 2.55 -13.04 5.39
N ILE A 344 3.07 -11.81 5.44
CA ILE A 344 2.26 -10.61 5.24
C ILE A 344 1.66 -10.54 3.83
N ILE A 345 2.35 -11.04 2.81
CA ILE A 345 1.88 -11.03 1.41
C ILE A 345 0.58 -11.85 1.25
N PRO A 346 0.52 -13.14 1.60
CA PRO A 346 -0.71 -13.91 1.49
C PRO A 346 -1.81 -13.41 2.44
N GLN A 347 -1.48 -12.80 3.59
CA GLN A 347 -2.48 -12.17 4.47
C GLN A 347 -3.14 -10.96 3.78
N ILE A 348 -2.35 -10.07 3.17
CA ILE A 348 -2.89 -8.94 2.40
C ILE A 348 -3.75 -9.45 1.24
N LEU A 349 -3.29 -10.45 0.49
CA LEU A 349 -4.08 -11.05 -0.60
C LEU A 349 -5.43 -11.57 -0.10
N LEU A 350 -5.43 -12.38 0.96
CA LEU A 350 -6.64 -12.98 1.52
C LEU A 350 -7.63 -11.92 1.99
N VAL A 351 -7.16 -10.91 2.73
CA VAL A 351 -8.01 -9.82 3.23
C VAL A 351 -8.53 -8.96 2.09
N SER A 352 -7.68 -8.63 1.11
CA SER A 352 -8.08 -7.82 -0.04
C SER A 352 -9.14 -8.52 -0.88
N ILE A 353 -9.00 -9.83 -1.12
CA ILE A 353 -10.00 -10.64 -1.82
C ILE A 353 -11.28 -10.76 -1.00
N GLY A 354 -11.18 -11.00 0.30
CA GLY A 354 -12.35 -11.05 1.19
C GLY A 354 -13.15 -9.75 1.17
N MET A 355 -12.46 -8.61 1.27
CA MET A 355 -13.11 -7.29 1.19
C MET A 355 -13.64 -6.97 -0.21
N PHE A 356 -12.96 -7.41 -1.26
CA PHE A 356 -13.46 -7.31 -2.63
C PHE A 356 -14.80 -8.05 -2.81
N ILE A 357 -14.91 -9.27 -2.28
CA ILE A 357 -16.16 -10.05 -2.30
C ILE A 357 -17.23 -9.37 -1.43
N ALA A 358 -16.87 -8.92 -0.23
CA ALA A 358 -17.80 -8.20 0.66
C ALA A 358 -18.33 -6.91 0.01
N ALA A 359 -17.48 -6.17 -0.69
CA ALA A 359 -17.87 -4.96 -1.41
C ALA A 359 -18.82 -5.23 -2.58
N HIS A 360 -18.71 -6.38 -3.26
CA HIS A 360 -19.72 -6.81 -4.23
C HIS A 360 -21.04 -7.19 -3.56
N GLY A 361 -21.01 -7.81 -2.37
CA GLY A 361 -22.21 -8.11 -1.60
C GLY A 361 -22.91 -6.87 -1.06
N LEU A 362 -22.14 -5.83 -0.73
CA LEU A 362 -22.59 -4.59 -0.09
C LEU A 362 -22.24 -3.36 -0.96
N LEU A 363 -22.53 -3.45 -2.26
CA LEU A 363 -22.20 -2.42 -3.25
C LEU A 363 -22.54 -1.02 -2.75
N PHE A 364 -21.59 -0.11 -2.97
CA PHE A 364 -21.59 1.29 -2.57
C PHE A 364 -21.51 1.56 -1.06
N LYS A 365 -22.05 0.70 -0.19
CA LYS A 365 -21.88 0.82 1.27
C LYS A 365 -20.44 0.60 1.73
N LEU A 366 -19.75 -0.35 1.11
CA LEU A 366 -18.32 -0.58 1.32
C LEU A 366 -17.47 0.05 0.21
N HIS A 367 -17.95 1.11 -0.45
CA HIS A 367 -17.29 1.70 -1.61
C HIS A 367 -17.19 0.72 -2.80
N LEU A 368 -16.43 1.10 -3.82
CA LEU A 368 -16.17 0.30 -5.02
C LEU A 368 -15.26 -0.91 -4.74
N PRO A 369 -15.59 -2.12 -5.24
CA PRO A 369 -14.81 -3.33 -4.98
C PRO A 369 -13.34 -3.26 -5.36
N SER A 370 -13.01 -2.67 -6.51
CA SER A 370 -11.64 -2.63 -7.02
C SER A 370 -10.68 -1.88 -6.08
N ARG A 371 -11.18 -1.00 -5.19
CA ARG A 371 -10.35 -0.24 -4.24
C ARG A 371 -9.66 -1.11 -3.19
N TYR A 372 -10.21 -2.27 -2.88
CA TYR A 372 -9.61 -3.20 -1.92
C TYR A 372 -8.45 -4.00 -2.51
N THR A 373 -8.46 -4.25 -3.82
CA THR A 373 -7.38 -4.98 -4.49
C THR A 373 -6.35 -4.04 -5.13
N GLU A 374 -6.77 -2.93 -5.72
CA GLU A 374 -5.92 -2.05 -6.52
C GLU A 374 -4.62 -1.60 -5.83
N HIS A 375 -4.68 -0.89 -4.70
CA HIS A 375 -3.46 -0.37 -4.06
C HIS A 375 -2.70 -1.46 -3.30
N SER A 376 -3.40 -2.33 -2.57
CA SER A 376 -2.84 -3.49 -1.86
C SER A 376 -2.01 -4.37 -2.80
N TRP A 377 -2.54 -4.67 -3.99
CA TRP A 377 -1.89 -5.55 -4.96
C TRP A 377 -0.64 -4.89 -5.56
N ARG A 378 -0.69 -3.61 -5.92
CA ARG A 378 0.50 -2.88 -6.38
C ARG A 378 1.65 -2.98 -5.39
N ILE A 379 1.37 -2.82 -4.09
CA ILE A 379 2.38 -2.93 -3.03
C ILE A 379 2.98 -4.33 -2.96
N ILE A 380 2.15 -5.37 -2.82
CA ILE A 380 2.65 -6.74 -2.64
C ILE A 380 3.37 -7.26 -3.88
N PHE A 381 2.90 -6.89 -5.09
CA PHE A 381 3.49 -7.35 -6.34
C PHE A 381 4.78 -6.60 -6.66
N ALA A 382 4.90 -5.32 -6.28
CA ALA A 382 6.19 -4.63 -6.35
C ALA A 382 7.25 -5.31 -5.45
N ILE A 383 6.88 -5.63 -4.21
CA ILE A 383 7.76 -6.35 -3.28
C ILE A 383 8.11 -7.74 -3.84
N ALA A 384 7.11 -8.52 -4.27
CA ALA A 384 7.32 -9.85 -4.81
C ALA A 384 8.17 -9.84 -6.09
N SER A 385 7.95 -8.89 -7.01
CA SER A 385 8.76 -8.71 -8.21
C SER A 385 10.21 -8.35 -7.87
N GLY A 386 10.45 -7.48 -6.88
CA GLY A 386 11.80 -7.16 -6.44
C GLY A 386 12.57 -8.38 -5.90
N ILE A 387 11.87 -9.25 -5.16
CA ILE A 387 12.42 -10.53 -4.70
C ILE A 387 12.72 -11.45 -5.89
N VAL A 388 11.73 -11.66 -6.77
CA VAL A 388 11.85 -12.53 -7.96
C VAL A 388 13.02 -12.11 -8.83
N LEU A 389 13.11 -10.83 -9.19
CA LEU A 389 14.18 -10.31 -10.03
C LEU A 389 15.56 -10.52 -9.40
N THR A 390 15.68 -10.32 -8.08
CA THR A 390 16.94 -10.52 -7.37
C THR A 390 17.35 -11.99 -7.36
N VAL A 391 16.39 -12.90 -7.13
CA VAL A 391 16.63 -14.36 -7.15
C VAL A 391 17.04 -14.82 -8.55
N LEU A 392 16.36 -14.34 -9.60
CA LEU A 392 16.71 -14.67 -10.98
C LEU A 392 18.08 -14.09 -11.38
N LEU A 393 18.38 -12.87 -10.94
CA LEU A 393 19.69 -12.25 -11.16
C LEU A 393 20.83 -13.06 -10.51
N ASP A 394 20.65 -13.53 -9.27
CA ASP A 394 21.62 -14.41 -8.61
C ASP A 394 21.81 -15.72 -9.38
N ALA A 395 20.72 -16.34 -9.84
CA ALA A 395 20.79 -17.57 -10.63
C ALA A 395 21.56 -17.36 -11.94
N ILE A 396 21.28 -16.29 -12.68
CA ILE A 396 21.98 -15.96 -13.94
C ILE A 396 23.47 -15.69 -13.68
N LEU A 397 23.81 -14.98 -12.61
CA LEU A 397 25.22 -14.69 -12.27
C LEU A 397 25.99 -15.97 -11.88
N LYS A 398 25.35 -16.90 -11.17
CA LYS A 398 25.92 -18.22 -10.82
C LYS A 398 26.09 -19.13 -12.04
N MET A 399 25.13 -19.13 -12.97
CA MET A 399 25.28 -19.81 -14.27
C MET A 399 26.52 -19.29 -15.01
N GLY A 400 26.68 -17.97 -15.08
CA GLY A 400 27.83 -17.35 -15.75
C GLY A 400 29.17 -17.51 -15.02
N SER A 401 29.19 -17.89 -13.74
CA SER A 401 30.41 -18.22 -13.00
C SER A 401 30.76 -19.71 -12.97
N GLY A 402 29.90 -20.58 -13.51
CA GLY A 402 30.07 -22.04 -13.45
C GLY A 402 29.72 -22.66 -12.09
N GLU A 403 29.07 -21.90 -11.21
CA GLU A 403 28.66 -22.33 -9.86
C GLU A 403 27.21 -22.87 -9.81
N TRP A 404 26.61 -23.16 -10.97
CA TRP A 404 25.22 -23.58 -11.08
C TRP A 404 25.14 -25.11 -11.13
N GLY A 405 24.62 -25.71 -10.05
CA GLY A 405 24.42 -27.15 -9.88
C GLY A 405 23.20 -27.45 -9.03
#